data_AF-F4PYM1-F1
#
_entry.id   AF-F4PYM1-F1
#
_cell.length_a   1.000
_cell.length_b   1.000
_cell.length_c   1.000
_cell.angle_alpha   90.00
_cell.angle_beta   90.00
_cell.angle_gamma   90.00
#
_symmetry.space_group_name_H-M   'P 1'
#
loop_
_entity.id
_entity.type
_entity.pdbx_description
1 polymer ?
#
loop_
_entity_poly.entity_id
_entity_poly.type
_entity_poly.pdbx_seq_one_letter_code
_entity_poly.pdbx_strand_id
1 'polypeptide(L)'
;MNMLILNDKQKDYINKISAFILLNIINHVTENVDLVCLLLTCKRLFNFSTVNKYHQLSFKPFEFKGPLLSDKCQEPIKFFTIPFLHLGSFSRMYTNAFSDTMILSNKENIKDKEKIAQIQIIKVSPKIDEKSKKLPETIEKIEFHCTNNVDFKIDPSHLGIDKLTSLKILKSYCIEEKMGTIYCSLPTSLTHLSLHLERIPSPTYFKPLINLVHLFLLILGWPNQPDEMYLEIENLVNLKILKIGMIDSVDSSKIHLSPNLLEYTQHSGAIPNRTTEYFPPTLTILDSFFDENDFTNLSLGTRLPHLTSLSIHTDSVLPMDFIPARLKTLRIFSKYGKVIKGRIPDSVEPLYSNTPISLPRNLEEFSFVSDCNQNISPSVEFIYPPTLISIEFGRISNQEIPSVNEFKYIPSKFTTFNKANVYSIVDGEGFILPLSITKITVKIEFDPLNSEFFIFRLDHLINQTNIDQLVIDITRTNFQVDIRRLDPENNNIGCCITEVIGGWPSMKLSNLSSVTSLDVFRPINIGPLSEKFFPINLKELTFYFWTEKYYKPWILYSTTIES
;
A
#
# COMPACT_ATOMS: atom_id res chain seq x y z
N MET A 1 -16.47 -37.29 4.70
CA MET A 1 -15.52 -38.39 4.42
C MET A 1 -14.73 -38.62 5.70
N ASN A 2 -15.00 -39.73 6.41
CA ASN A 2 -14.41 -39.99 7.72
C ASN A 2 -12.94 -40.43 7.54
N MET A 3 -12.01 -39.66 8.09
CA MET A 3 -10.58 -39.99 8.06
C MET A 3 -10.30 -41.07 9.12
N LEU A 4 -10.02 -42.29 8.68
CA LEU A 4 -9.57 -43.40 9.54
C LEU A 4 -8.10 -43.19 9.91
N ILE A 5 -7.82 -42.98 11.19
CA ILE A 5 -6.45 -43.07 11.75
C ILE A 5 -6.12 -44.56 11.89
N LEU A 6 -5.23 -45.05 11.03
CA LEU A 6 -4.78 -46.45 11.06
C LEU A 6 -3.67 -46.62 12.11
N ASN A 7 -3.83 -47.60 12.99
CA ASN A 7 -2.86 -47.95 14.03
C ASN A 7 -1.63 -48.66 13.41
N ASP A 8 -0.45 -48.61 14.03
CA ASP A 8 0.83 -49.04 13.40
C ASP A 8 0.86 -50.51 12.90
N LYS A 9 -0.02 -51.38 13.42
CA LYS A 9 -0.20 -52.75 12.92
C LYS A 9 -0.90 -52.84 11.55
N GLN A 10 -1.59 -51.79 11.10
CA GLN A 10 -2.27 -51.73 9.79
C GLN A 10 -1.44 -51.12 8.67
N LYS A 11 -0.28 -50.49 8.97
CA LYS A 11 0.67 -49.97 7.95
C LYS A 11 1.20 -51.08 7.01
N ASP A 12 1.09 -52.34 7.41
CA ASP A 12 1.59 -53.48 6.63
C ASP A 12 0.63 -53.95 5.52
N TYR A 13 -0.64 -53.52 5.53
CA TYR A 13 -1.61 -53.95 4.50
C TYR A 13 -1.34 -53.33 3.14
N ILE A 14 -0.96 -52.05 3.08
CA ILE A 14 -0.59 -51.38 1.82
C ILE A 14 0.65 -52.02 1.19
N ASN A 15 1.55 -52.58 2.01
CA ASN A 15 2.74 -53.28 1.53
C ASN A 15 2.45 -54.68 0.98
N LYS A 16 1.26 -55.24 1.24
CA LYS A 16 0.82 -56.54 0.74
C LYS A 16 -0.02 -56.45 -0.53
N ILE A 17 -0.41 -55.25 -0.96
CA ILE A 17 -1.12 -55.06 -2.22
C ILE A 17 -0.16 -55.35 -3.37
N SER A 18 -0.55 -56.28 -4.25
CA SER A 18 0.24 -56.65 -5.41
C SER A 18 0.32 -55.48 -6.40
N ALA A 19 1.43 -55.39 -7.14
CA ALA A 19 1.61 -54.35 -8.16
C ALA A 19 0.47 -54.35 -9.20
N PHE A 20 -0.12 -55.53 -9.48
CA PHE A 20 -1.27 -55.69 -10.36
C PHE A 20 -2.51 -54.98 -9.85
N ILE A 21 -2.83 -55.09 -8.55
CA ILE A 21 -3.98 -54.41 -7.94
C ILE A 21 -3.74 -52.89 -7.93
N LEU A 22 -2.51 -52.44 -7.63
CA LEU A 22 -2.18 -51.03 -7.69
C LEU A 22 -2.33 -50.44 -9.10
N LEU A 23 -1.92 -51.19 -10.14
CA LEU A 23 -2.13 -50.78 -11.53
C LEU A 23 -3.62 -50.68 -11.88
N ASN A 24 -4.44 -51.63 -11.41
CA ASN A 24 -5.89 -51.59 -11.62
C ASN A 24 -6.55 -50.40 -10.91
N ILE A 25 -6.11 -50.06 -9.69
CA ILE A 25 -6.59 -48.86 -8.99
C ILE A 25 -6.25 -47.61 -9.80
N ILE A 26 -4.99 -47.46 -10.25
CA ILE A 26 -4.55 -46.33 -11.07
C ILE A 26 -5.38 -46.23 -12.36
N ASN A 27 -5.60 -47.35 -13.05
CA ASN A 27 -6.38 -47.39 -14.28
C ASN A 27 -7.86 -47.06 -14.08
N HIS A 28 -8.39 -47.18 -12.86
CA HIS A 28 -9.76 -46.80 -12.50
C HIS A 28 -9.89 -45.35 -12.01
N VAL A 29 -8.78 -44.67 -11.71
CA VAL A 29 -8.83 -43.23 -11.40
C VAL A 29 -9.04 -42.45 -12.69
N THR A 30 -10.20 -41.83 -12.84
CA THR A 30 -10.58 -41.19 -14.09
C THR A 30 -10.04 -39.77 -14.23
N GLU A 31 -9.83 -39.08 -13.12
CA GLU A 31 -9.39 -37.68 -13.05
C GLU A 31 -7.90 -37.55 -12.71
N ASN A 32 -7.21 -36.65 -13.39
CA ASN A 32 -5.77 -36.43 -13.17
C ASN A 32 -5.49 -35.88 -11.75
N VAL A 33 -6.43 -35.14 -11.15
CA VAL A 33 -6.30 -34.59 -9.78
C VAL A 33 -6.30 -35.71 -8.74
N ASP A 34 -7.24 -36.66 -8.85
CA ASP A 34 -7.33 -37.80 -7.94
C ASP A 34 -6.11 -38.71 -8.06
N LEU A 35 -5.54 -38.82 -9.27
CA LEU A 35 -4.31 -39.58 -9.50
C LEU A 35 -3.10 -38.92 -8.80
N VAL A 36 -3.01 -37.59 -8.85
CA VAL A 36 -1.98 -36.83 -8.11
C VAL A 36 -2.16 -36.98 -6.60
N CYS A 37 -3.39 -36.87 -6.09
CA CYS A 37 -3.69 -37.08 -4.68
C CYS A 37 -3.35 -38.51 -4.24
N LEU A 38 -3.65 -39.51 -5.06
CA LEU A 38 -3.30 -40.91 -4.80
C LEU A 38 -1.77 -41.11 -4.74
N LEU A 39 -1.02 -40.51 -5.66
CA LEU A 39 0.45 -40.58 -5.69
C LEU A 39 1.09 -39.89 -4.47
N LEU A 40 0.57 -38.73 -4.06
CA LEU A 40 1.09 -37.98 -2.91
C LEU A 40 0.77 -38.65 -1.58
N THR A 41 -0.39 -39.32 -1.48
CA THR A 41 -0.82 -39.99 -0.23
C THR A 41 -0.17 -41.37 -0.09
N CYS A 42 0.16 -42.04 -1.19
CA CYS A 42 0.59 -43.42 -1.20
C CYS A 42 2.10 -43.54 -1.51
N LYS A 43 2.94 -43.36 -0.47
CA LYS A 43 4.42 -43.33 -0.55
C LYS A 43 5.04 -44.50 -1.35
N ARG A 44 4.49 -45.72 -1.23
CA ARG A 44 4.95 -46.89 -1.98
C ARG A 44 4.63 -46.79 -3.48
N LEU A 45 3.48 -46.20 -3.83
CA LEU A 45 3.04 -46.01 -5.22
C LEU A 45 3.92 -44.98 -5.93
N PHE A 46 4.25 -43.89 -5.23
CA PHE A 46 5.23 -42.90 -5.69
C PHE A 46 6.59 -43.55 -5.92
N ASN A 47 7.13 -44.28 -4.94
CA ASN A 47 8.40 -44.99 -5.08
C ASN A 47 8.37 -46.05 -6.20
N PHE A 48 7.26 -46.76 -6.37
CA PHE A 48 7.10 -47.73 -7.45
C PHE A 48 7.15 -47.06 -8.84
N SER A 49 6.57 -45.87 -8.98
CA SER A 49 6.57 -45.09 -10.23
C SER A 49 7.91 -44.40 -10.54
N THR A 50 8.71 -44.08 -9.51
CA THR A 50 9.98 -43.36 -9.68
C THR A 50 11.19 -44.28 -9.77
N VAL A 51 11.20 -45.42 -9.07
CA VAL A 51 12.35 -46.34 -9.02
C VAL A 51 12.35 -47.32 -10.19
N ASN A 52 11.19 -47.84 -10.57
CA ASN A 52 11.07 -48.66 -11.76
C ASN A 52 10.88 -47.72 -12.95
N LYS A 53 11.83 -47.70 -13.90
CA LYS A 53 11.85 -46.82 -15.09
C LYS A 53 10.69 -47.06 -16.10
N TYR A 54 9.49 -47.35 -15.62
CA TYR A 54 8.30 -47.47 -16.44
C TYR A 54 7.87 -46.07 -16.88
N HIS A 55 8.29 -45.67 -18.08
CA HIS A 55 7.85 -44.46 -18.78
C HIS A 55 6.36 -44.49 -19.19
N GLN A 56 5.54 -45.38 -18.63
CA GLN A 56 4.18 -45.67 -19.07
C GLN A 56 3.09 -44.98 -18.24
N LEU A 57 3.43 -44.34 -17.11
CA LEU A 57 2.48 -43.49 -16.39
C LEU A 57 2.44 -42.11 -17.04
N SER A 58 1.40 -41.89 -17.84
CA SER A 58 1.07 -40.61 -18.43
C SER A 58 -0.28 -40.12 -17.92
N PHE A 59 -0.38 -38.83 -17.62
CA PHE A 59 -1.68 -38.20 -17.39
C PHE A 59 -2.55 -38.31 -18.64
N LYS A 60 -3.87 -38.36 -18.44
CA LYS A 60 -4.80 -38.24 -19.56
C LYS A 60 -4.60 -36.88 -20.23
N PRO A 61 -4.64 -36.80 -21.58
CA PRO A 61 -4.44 -35.56 -22.30
C PRO A 61 -5.48 -34.52 -21.86
N PHE A 62 -5.02 -33.31 -21.54
CA PHE A 62 -5.89 -32.18 -21.22
C PHE A 62 -6.37 -31.53 -22.52
N GLU A 63 -7.68 -31.35 -22.68
CA GLU A 63 -8.23 -30.55 -23.79
C GLU A 63 -8.31 -29.09 -23.34
N PHE A 64 -7.40 -28.26 -23.83
CA PHE A 64 -7.35 -26.84 -23.50
C PHE A 64 -8.28 -26.04 -24.44
N LYS A 65 -9.32 -25.41 -23.89
CA LYS A 65 -10.20 -24.48 -24.63
C LYS A 65 -9.87 -23.03 -24.26
N GLY A 66 -9.07 -22.36 -25.10
CA GLY A 66 -8.72 -20.94 -24.98
C GLY A 66 -9.01 -20.15 -26.28
N PRO A 67 -9.19 -18.81 -26.21
CA PRO A 67 -9.64 -17.98 -27.34
C PRO A 67 -8.51 -17.62 -28.33
N LEU A 68 -8.86 -17.59 -29.62
CA LEU A 68 -7.99 -17.47 -30.80
C LEU A 68 -7.72 -16.01 -31.25
N LEU A 69 -6.48 -15.73 -31.67
CA LEU A 69 -6.04 -14.72 -32.66
C LEU A 69 -4.70 -15.22 -33.26
N SER A 70 -4.29 -15.12 -34.54
CA SER A 70 -4.90 -14.92 -35.86
C SER A 70 -3.79 -15.11 -36.96
N ASP A 71 -4.15 -15.51 -38.19
CA ASP A 71 -3.31 -16.06 -39.29
C ASP A 71 -2.52 -15.09 -40.20
N LYS A 72 -1.27 -15.45 -40.58
CA LYS A 72 -0.76 -15.43 -41.99
C LYS A 72 0.64 -16.05 -42.16
N CYS A 73 0.71 -17.22 -42.83
CA CYS A 73 1.52 -17.55 -44.03
C CYS A 73 1.59 -19.09 -44.25
N GLN A 74 1.26 -19.53 -45.46
CA GLN A 74 1.47 -20.87 -46.05
C GLN A 74 2.97 -21.02 -46.43
N GLU A 75 3.67 -22.16 -46.51
CA GLU A 75 3.39 -23.57 -46.86
C GLU A 75 4.33 -24.54 -46.05
N PRO A 76 4.62 -25.80 -46.46
CA PRO A 76 3.94 -26.98 -45.97
C PRO A 76 4.87 -27.92 -45.14
N ILE A 77 4.26 -28.97 -44.55
CA ILE A 77 4.86 -30.25 -44.14
C ILE A 77 5.39 -30.37 -42.68
N LYS A 78 4.60 -31.04 -41.81
CA LYS A 78 4.80 -32.38 -41.18
C LYS A 78 4.30 -32.47 -39.72
N PHE A 79 3.47 -33.48 -39.50
CA PHE A 79 2.88 -33.93 -38.23
C PHE A 79 3.87 -34.01 -37.05
N PHE A 80 3.52 -33.44 -35.90
CA PHE A 80 3.99 -33.91 -34.59
C PHE A 80 2.91 -33.75 -33.51
N THR A 81 2.39 -34.87 -33.02
CA THR A 81 1.71 -35.04 -31.74
C THR A 81 2.64 -34.68 -30.58
N ILE A 82 2.19 -33.86 -29.62
CA ILE A 82 2.93 -33.62 -28.36
C ILE A 82 2.96 -34.93 -27.55
N PRO A 83 4.13 -35.52 -27.24
CA PRO A 83 4.21 -36.73 -26.43
C PRO A 83 4.21 -36.39 -24.93
N PHE A 84 3.29 -37.05 -24.21
CA PHE A 84 3.33 -37.46 -22.80
C PHE A 84 4.13 -36.58 -21.80
N LEU A 85 3.41 -35.91 -20.89
CA LEU A 85 4.00 -35.30 -19.68
C LEU A 85 4.54 -36.40 -18.75
N HIS A 86 5.86 -36.45 -18.58
CA HIS A 86 6.55 -37.42 -17.70
C HIS A 86 6.66 -36.91 -16.24
N LEU A 87 6.56 -37.83 -15.27
CA LEU A 87 6.58 -37.62 -13.82
C LEU A 87 7.87 -37.00 -13.23
N GLY A 88 8.88 -36.69 -14.05
CA GLY A 88 10.16 -36.11 -13.58
C GLY A 88 10.02 -34.77 -12.86
N SER A 89 9.01 -33.98 -13.21
CA SER A 89 8.70 -32.69 -12.54
C SER A 89 8.17 -32.88 -11.11
N PHE A 90 7.43 -33.97 -10.86
CA PHE A 90 6.90 -34.30 -9.53
C PHE A 90 7.99 -34.78 -8.57
N SER A 91 9.01 -35.49 -9.10
CA SER A 91 10.17 -35.90 -8.30
C SER A 91 10.87 -34.70 -7.66
N ARG A 92 11.02 -33.58 -8.38
CA ARG A 92 11.66 -32.35 -7.86
C ARG A 92 10.82 -31.64 -6.80
N MET A 93 9.50 -31.71 -6.90
CA MET A 93 8.58 -31.17 -5.89
C MET A 93 8.72 -31.91 -4.55
N TYR A 94 8.96 -33.22 -4.58
CA TYR A 94 9.10 -34.04 -3.37
C TYR A 94 10.47 -33.86 -2.71
N THR A 95 11.57 -33.69 -3.47
CA THR A 95 12.90 -33.39 -2.90
C THR A 95 12.96 -32.01 -2.25
N ASN A 96 12.20 -31.03 -2.76
CA ASN A 96 12.14 -29.68 -2.19
C ASN A 96 11.24 -29.58 -0.94
N ALA A 97 10.47 -30.62 -0.59
CA ALA A 97 9.62 -30.62 0.60
C ALA A 97 10.41 -30.73 1.93
N PHE A 98 11.72 -30.95 1.87
CA PHE A 98 12.63 -31.05 3.03
C PHE A 98 13.43 -29.77 3.32
N SER A 99 13.21 -28.65 2.60
CA SER A 99 13.87 -27.39 2.90
C SER A 99 13.00 -26.47 3.77
N ASP A 100 13.54 -25.97 4.89
CA ASP A 100 12.91 -25.08 5.88
C ASP A 100 12.65 -23.64 5.37
N THR A 101 12.29 -23.49 4.10
CA THR A 101 12.17 -22.21 3.42
C THR A 101 10.77 -22.05 2.84
N MET A 102 10.10 -20.95 3.20
CA MET A 102 8.79 -20.59 2.63
C MET A 102 9.00 -19.78 1.35
N ILE A 103 8.38 -20.21 0.24
CA ILE A 103 8.53 -19.57 -1.07
C ILE A 103 7.15 -19.12 -1.59
N LEU A 104 7.01 -17.82 -1.84
CA LEU A 104 5.84 -17.20 -2.44
C LEU A 104 6.16 -16.79 -3.89
N SER A 105 5.37 -17.21 -4.87
CA SER A 105 5.62 -16.93 -6.29
C SER A 105 4.37 -16.42 -7.01
N ASN A 106 4.58 -15.53 -7.98
CA ASN A 106 3.53 -14.96 -8.82
C ASN A 106 3.81 -15.20 -10.33
N LYS A 107 3.72 -16.48 -10.74
CA LYS A 107 3.61 -17.03 -12.12
C LYS A 107 4.75 -16.87 -13.16
N GLU A 108 4.68 -17.82 -14.12
CA GLU A 108 5.60 -18.15 -15.22
C GLU A 108 5.64 -17.13 -16.37
N ASN A 109 6.83 -16.94 -16.93
CA ASN A 109 7.12 -16.14 -18.14
C ASN A 109 6.96 -16.98 -19.42
N ILE A 110 6.22 -16.48 -20.42
CA ILE A 110 6.40 -16.83 -21.84
C ILE A 110 6.43 -15.54 -22.68
N LYS A 111 7.48 -15.41 -23.49
CA LYS A 111 7.76 -14.30 -24.41
C LYS A 111 7.13 -14.51 -25.80
N ASP A 112 6.87 -13.36 -26.43
CA ASP A 112 6.75 -13.03 -27.87
C ASP A 112 5.37 -13.09 -28.59
N LYS A 113 5.01 -11.91 -29.11
CA LYS A 113 3.87 -11.48 -29.98
C LYS A 113 4.22 -11.82 -31.46
N GLU A 114 3.37 -11.90 -32.50
CA GLU A 114 2.09 -11.25 -32.90
C GLU A 114 1.57 -11.94 -34.21
N LYS A 115 0.32 -12.48 -34.28
CA LYS A 115 -0.92 -12.12 -35.05
C LYS A 115 -0.87 -11.70 -36.54
N ILE A 116 -1.86 -12.16 -37.35
CA ILE A 116 -2.59 -11.33 -38.36
C ILE A 116 -4.13 -11.57 -38.47
N ALA A 117 -4.93 -10.49 -38.50
CA ALA A 117 -6.31 -10.29 -39.05
C ALA A 117 -7.55 -11.01 -38.44
N GLN A 118 -8.77 -10.45 -38.34
CA GLN A 118 -9.40 -9.19 -38.74
C GLN A 118 -10.78 -9.13 -38.06
N ILE A 119 -11.11 -8.07 -37.29
CA ILE A 119 -12.48 -7.53 -37.14
C ILE A 119 -12.33 -6.00 -36.99
N GLN A 120 -13.16 -5.25 -37.71
CA GLN A 120 -13.22 -3.78 -37.71
C GLN A 120 -13.47 -3.21 -36.31
N ILE A 121 -12.60 -2.31 -35.85
CA ILE A 121 -12.80 -1.50 -34.66
C ILE A 121 -13.41 -0.16 -35.08
N ILE A 122 -14.60 0.14 -34.53
CA ILE A 122 -15.17 1.48 -34.54
C ILE A 122 -14.31 2.36 -33.63
N LYS A 123 -13.68 3.40 -34.20
CA LYS A 123 -13.05 4.50 -33.48
C LYS A 123 -14.10 5.18 -32.60
N VAL A 124 -14.05 4.96 -31.29
CA VAL A 124 -14.71 5.85 -30.32
C VAL A 124 -13.66 6.85 -29.85
N SER A 125 -13.77 8.11 -30.28
CA SER A 125 -13.31 9.25 -29.48
C SER A 125 -14.28 9.42 -28.32
N PRO A 126 -13.88 9.90 -27.14
CA PRO A 126 -14.85 10.50 -26.22
C PRO A 126 -15.32 11.83 -26.82
N LYS A 127 -16.05 11.76 -27.94
CA LYS A 127 -17.10 12.74 -28.19
C LYS A 127 -18.20 12.25 -27.27
N ILE A 128 -18.14 12.72 -26.02
CA ILE A 128 -19.30 12.70 -25.15
C ILE A 128 -20.36 13.46 -25.96
N ASP A 129 -21.33 12.73 -26.51
CA ASP A 129 -22.43 13.34 -27.26
C ASP A 129 -23.06 14.39 -26.31
N GLU A 130 -23.18 15.65 -26.70
CA GLU A 130 -23.70 16.73 -25.82
C GLU A 130 -25.14 16.44 -25.33
N LYS A 131 -25.81 15.45 -25.93
CA LYS A 131 -27.04 14.84 -25.40
C LYS A 131 -26.81 13.89 -24.22
N SER A 132 -25.60 13.89 -23.64
CA SER A 132 -25.17 12.95 -22.62
C SER A 132 -25.99 13.09 -21.35
N LYS A 133 -26.25 11.91 -20.80
CA LYS A 133 -27.24 11.61 -19.79
C LYS A 133 -26.78 12.21 -18.46
N LYS A 134 -27.69 12.93 -17.81
CA LYS A 134 -27.46 13.51 -16.49
C LYS A 134 -27.14 12.38 -15.49
N LEU A 135 -26.13 12.59 -14.67
CA LEU A 135 -25.88 11.74 -13.49
C LEU A 135 -27.12 11.80 -12.57
N PRO A 136 -27.51 10.69 -11.92
CA PRO A 136 -28.61 10.69 -10.94
C PRO A 136 -28.38 11.72 -9.83
N GLU A 137 -29.38 12.55 -9.55
CA GLU A 137 -29.32 13.60 -8.51
C GLU A 137 -29.17 13.02 -7.08
N THR A 138 -29.36 11.71 -6.90
CA THR A 138 -29.21 10.96 -5.64
C THR A 138 -27.78 10.62 -5.27
N ILE A 139 -26.80 10.86 -6.16
CA ILE A 139 -25.41 10.52 -5.89
C ILE A 139 -24.86 11.41 -4.78
N GLU A 140 -24.36 10.79 -3.70
CA GLU A 140 -23.77 11.45 -2.55
C GLU A 140 -22.23 11.47 -2.59
N LYS A 141 -21.60 10.55 -3.33
CA LYS A 141 -20.15 10.43 -3.42
C LYS A 141 -19.66 10.10 -4.82
N ILE A 142 -18.69 10.87 -5.31
CA ILE A 142 -18.00 10.63 -6.57
C ILE A 142 -16.49 10.62 -6.34
N GLU A 143 -15.81 9.59 -6.87
CA GLU A 143 -14.36 9.52 -6.90
C GLU A 143 -13.84 9.25 -8.32
N PHE A 144 -12.95 10.10 -8.81
CA PHE A 144 -12.29 9.95 -10.11
C PHE A 144 -10.81 9.62 -9.91
N HIS A 145 -10.42 8.37 -10.10
CA HIS A 145 -9.03 7.93 -10.00
C HIS A 145 -8.39 7.95 -11.39
N CYS A 146 -7.37 8.79 -11.60
CA CYS A 146 -6.58 8.81 -12.84
C CYS A 146 -5.18 8.28 -12.56
N THR A 147 -4.82 7.13 -13.14
CA THR A 147 -3.48 6.59 -13.01
C THR A 147 -2.57 7.20 -14.08
N ASN A 148 -1.70 8.13 -13.67
CA ASN A 148 -0.48 8.52 -14.38
C ASN A 148 -0.60 9.32 -15.69
N ASN A 149 -1.77 9.87 -16.04
CA ASN A 149 -1.87 10.73 -17.20
C ASN A 149 -2.30 12.16 -16.84
N VAL A 150 -1.35 13.09 -16.93
CA VAL A 150 -1.53 14.52 -16.66
C VAL A 150 -2.50 15.16 -17.67
N ASP A 151 -2.64 14.57 -18.86
CA ASP A 151 -3.39 15.18 -19.95
C ASP A 151 -4.90 14.95 -19.90
N PHE A 152 -5.40 14.11 -18.99
CA PHE A 152 -6.83 13.81 -18.92
C PHE A 152 -7.55 14.79 -17.98
N LYS A 153 -8.35 15.67 -18.59
CA LYS A 153 -9.06 16.76 -17.93
C LYS A 153 -10.56 16.66 -18.17
N ILE A 154 -11.33 16.78 -17.10
CA ILE A 154 -12.79 16.73 -17.08
C ILE A 154 -13.31 18.10 -16.64
N ASP A 155 -14.08 18.74 -17.52
CA ASP A 155 -14.90 19.89 -17.13
C ASP A 155 -16.12 19.37 -16.33
N PRO A 156 -16.29 19.77 -15.05
CA PRO A 156 -17.40 19.30 -14.22
C PRO A 156 -18.78 19.55 -14.82
N SER A 157 -18.93 20.65 -15.58
CA SER A 157 -20.19 21.03 -16.23
C SER A 157 -20.58 20.04 -17.33
N HIS A 158 -19.61 19.41 -18.00
CA HIS A 158 -19.86 18.39 -19.02
C HIS A 158 -20.42 17.09 -18.43
N LEU A 159 -20.18 16.82 -17.15
CA LEU A 159 -20.75 15.68 -16.44
C LEU A 159 -22.04 16.01 -15.67
N GLY A 160 -22.44 17.29 -15.65
CA GLY A 160 -23.58 17.75 -14.86
C GLY A 160 -23.35 17.64 -13.34
N ILE A 161 -22.10 17.69 -12.88
CA ILE A 161 -21.74 17.60 -11.45
C ILE A 161 -22.35 18.79 -10.68
N ASP A 162 -22.42 19.96 -11.33
CA ASP A 162 -23.04 21.19 -10.84
C ASP A 162 -24.50 21.01 -10.41
N LYS A 163 -25.19 20.01 -10.97
CA LYS A 163 -26.61 19.73 -10.73
C LYS A 163 -26.84 18.68 -9.64
N LEU A 164 -25.79 18.07 -9.11
CA LEU A 164 -25.88 17.01 -8.10
C LEU A 164 -26.06 17.60 -6.71
N THR A 165 -27.28 17.99 -6.38
CA THR A 165 -27.64 18.62 -5.09
C THR A 165 -27.47 17.72 -3.87
N SER A 166 -27.38 16.40 -4.05
CA SER A 166 -27.09 15.44 -2.98
C SER A 166 -25.60 15.16 -2.78
N LEU A 167 -24.73 15.65 -3.66
CA LEU A 167 -23.30 15.30 -3.65
C LEU A 167 -22.61 15.91 -2.42
N LYS A 168 -22.12 15.05 -1.53
CA LYS A 168 -21.42 15.42 -0.29
C LYS A 168 -19.91 15.25 -0.41
N ILE A 169 -19.45 14.26 -1.17
CA ILE A 169 -18.04 13.89 -1.28
C ILE A 169 -17.63 13.88 -2.75
N LEU A 170 -16.62 14.68 -3.10
CA LEU A 170 -16.00 14.66 -4.42
C LEU A 170 -14.48 14.53 -4.27
N LYS A 171 -13.91 13.46 -4.85
CA LYS A 171 -12.46 13.33 -5.02
C LYS A 171 -12.13 13.24 -6.50
N SER A 172 -11.27 14.12 -6.97
CA SER A 172 -10.87 14.12 -8.37
C SER A 172 -9.41 14.48 -8.57
N TYR A 173 -8.76 13.70 -9.42
CA TYR A 173 -7.40 13.92 -9.88
C TYR A 173 -7.36 14.53 -11.29
N CYS A 174 -8.52 14.77 -11.90
CA CYS A 174 -8.64 15.14 -13.31
C CYS A 174 -9.67 16.25 -13.58
N ILE A 175 -10.25 16.87 -12.55
CA ILE A 175 -11.15 18.02 -12.77
C ILE A 175 -10.32 19.23 -13.21
N GLU A 176 -10.72 19.83 -14.32
CA GLU A 176 -10.18 21.11 -14.76
C GLU A 176 -11.35 22.04 -15.09
N GLU A 177 -11.35 23.22 -14.47
CA GLU A 177 -12.25 24.29 -14.86
C GLU A 177 -11.51 25.31 -15.75
N LYS A 178 -12.27 25.90 -16.67
CA LYS A 178 -11.75 26.94 -17.56
C LYS A 178 -11.29 28.14 -16.72
N MET A 179 -10.17 28.74 -17.11
CA MET A 179 -9.71 29.98 -16.49
C MET A 179 -10.72 31.11 -16.58
N GLY A 180 -10.71 31.96 -15.56
CA GLY A 180 -11.62 33.11 -15.49
C GLY A 180 -13.05 32.73 -15.08
N THR A 181 -13.30 31.47 -14.74
CA THR A 181 -14.51 31.07 -14.03
C THR A 181 -14.50 31.74 -12.66
N ILE A 182 -15.39 32.72 -12.48
CA ILE A 182 -15.44 33.53 -11.24
C ILE A 182 -15.79 32.64 -10.04
N TYR A 183 -16.71 31.69 -10.25
CA TYR A 183 -17.23 30.81 -9.22
C TYR A 183 -17.05 29.35 -9.62
N CYS A 184 -16.80 28.51 -8.61
CA CYS A 184 -16.73 27.07 -8.76
C CYS A 184 -18.06 26.50 -9.27
N SER A 185 -17.97 25.64 -10.28
CA SER A 185 -19.13 24.92 -10.84
C SER A 185 -19.58 23.74 -9.98
N LEU A 186 -18.95 23.50 -8.83
CA LEU A 186 -19.26 22.36 -7.96
C LEU A 186 -20.49 22.65 -7.07
N PRO A 187 -21.26 21.62 -6.71
CA PRO A 187 -22.47 21.78 -5.91
C PRO A 187 -22.17 22.23 -4.47
N THR A 188 -22.99 23.12 -3.94
CA THR A 188 -22.82 23.70 -2.59
C THR A 188 -23.14 22.73 -1.45
N SER A 189 -23.67 21.55 -1.76
CA SER A 189 -23.90 20.43 -0.82
C SER A 189 -22.61 19.73 -0.39
N LEU A 190 -21.48 20.00 -1.06
CA LEU A 190 -20.21 19.35 -0.76
C LEU A 190 -19.74 19.67 0.68
N THR A 191 -19.42 18.59 1.40
CA THR A 191 -18.79 18.65 2.73
C THR A 191 -17.33 18.19 2.67
N HIS A 192 -16.97 17.38 1.67
CA HIS A 192 -15.62 16.87 1.45
C HIS A 192 -15.21 17.06 0.00
N LEU A 193 -14.08 17.74 -0.22
CA LEU A 193 -13.55 18.01 -1.55
C LEU A 193 -12.05 17.70 -1.59
N SER A 194 -11.65 16.87 -2.55
CA SER A 194 -10.25 16.57 -2.84
C SER A 194 -10.00 16.82 -4.31
N LEU A 195 -9.17 17.81 -4.64
CA LEU A 195 -8.89 18.20 -6.03
C LEU A 195 -7.39 18.22 -6.31
N HIS A 196 -7.04 17.79 -7.53
CA HIS A 196 -5.75 18.06 -8.13
C HIS A 196 -5.97 19.08 -9.25
N LEU A 197 -5.46 20.28 -9.06
CA LEU A 197 -5.63 21.38 -9.99
C LEU A 197 -4.27 21.75 -10.57
N GLU A 198 -4.19 22.10 -11.85
CA GLU A 198 -3.00 22.77 -12.35
C GLU A 198 -2.88 24.18 -11.77
N ARG A 199 -3.99 24.87 -11.62
CA ARG A 199 -4.05 26.24 -11.09
C ARG A 199 -5.43 26.52 -10.56
N ILE A 200 -5.52 27.45 -9.61
CA ILE A 200 -6.80 27.91 -9.10
C ILE A 200 -7.46 28.81 -10.17
N PRO A 201 -8.71 28.53 -10.60
CA PRO A 201 -9.35 29.30 -11.67
C PRO A 201 -9.64 30.78 -11.35
N SER A 202 -9.87 31.08 -10.07
CA SER A 202 -10.18 32.41 -9.54
C SER A 202 -9.86 32.46 -8.04
N PRO A 203 -9.42 33.59 -7.46
CA PRO A 203 -9.19 33.72 -6.02
C PRO A 203 -10.39 33.31 -5.16
N THR A 204 -11.59 33.60 -5.66
CA THR A 204 -12.88 33.36 -4.99
C THR A 204 -13.54 32.03 -5.37
N TYR A 205 -12.80 31.15 -6.06
CA TYR A 205 -13.33 29.90 -6.62
C TYR A 205 -14.14 29.10 -5.59
N PHE A 206 -13.59 28.87 -4.39
CA PHE A 206 -14.25 28.05 -3.36
C PHE A 206 -15.37 28.77 -2.59
N LYS A 207 -15.56 30.08 -2.76
CA LYS A 207 -16.49 30.90 -1.97
C LYS A 207 -17.93 30.33 -1.85
N PRO A 208 -18.53 29.73 -2.91
CA PRO A 208 -19.87 29.16 -2.81
C PRO A 208 -19.99 27.91 -1.91
N LEU A 209 -18.88 27.21 -1.62
CA LEU A 209 -18.87 25.92 -0.93
C LEU A 209 -18.92 26.07 0.60
N ILE A 210 -19.88 26.85 1.10
CA ILE A 210 -19.98 27.20 2.53
C ILE A 210 -20.17 26.00 3.48
N ASN A 211 -20.63 24.86 2.97
CA ASN A 211 -20.81 23.62 3.75
C ASN A 211 -19.55 22.75 3.81
N LEU A 212 -18.46 23.19 3.17
CA LEU A 212 -17.24 22.39 3.08
C LEU A 212 -16.57 22.27 4.45
N VAL A 213 -16.36 21.03 4.89
CA VAL A 213 -15.73 20.67 6.16
C VAL A 213 -14.29 20.23 5.93
N HIS A 214 -14.04 19.41 4.89
CA HIS A 214 -12.71 18.90 4.54
C HIS A 214 -12.32 19.33 3.12
N LEU A 215 -11.14 19.94 2.99
CA LEU A 215 -10.57 20.37 1.71
C LEU A 215 -9.15 19.83 1.55
N PHE A 216 -8.92 19.02 0.51
CA PHE A 216 -7.60 18.61 0.06
C PHE A 216 -7.33 19.20 -1.32
N LEU A 217 -6.24 19.94 -1.47
CA LEU A 217 -5.82 20.58 -2.71
C LEU A 217 -4.39 20.18 -3.04
N LEU A 218 -4.18 19.60 -4.21
CA LEU A 218 -2.85 19.47 -4.80
C LEU A 218 -2.76 20.36 -6.04
N ILE A 219 -1.86 21.34 -6.01
CA ILE A 219 -1.69 22.33 -7.08
C ILE A 219 -0.41 22.03 -7.83
N LEU A 220 -0.56 21.57 -9.07
CA LEU A 220 0.50 21.03 -9.92
C LEU A 220 1.13 22.07 -10.87
N GLY A 221 0.66 23.32 -10.83
CA GLY A 221 1.01 24.35 -11.81
C GLY A 221 2.50 24.66 -11.89
N TRP A 222 2.91 25.11 -13.09
CA TRP A 222 4.29 25.41 -13.43
C TRP A 222 4.56 26.92 -13.37
N PRO A 223 5.78 27.34 -13.01
CA PRO A 223 6.11 28.63 -12.39
C PRO A 223 6.08 29.84 -13.33
N ASN A 224 5.46 29.77 -14.50
CA ASN A 224 5.59 30.86 -15.47
C ASN A 224 4.84 32.14 -15.04
N GLN A 225 3.95 32.08 -14.03
CA GLN A 225 3.23 33.25 -13.49
C GLN A 225 2.93 33.12 -11.97
N PRO A 226 3.93 33.27 -11.08
CA PRO A 226 3.74 33.19 -9.62
C PRO A 226 2.85 34.31 -9.06
N ASP A 227 2.62 35.36 -9.84
CA ASP A 227 1.85 36.53 -9.41
C ASP A 227 0.34 36.27 -9.32
N GLU A 228 -0.18 35.27 -10.04
CA GLU A 228 -1.62 35.10 -10.20
C GLU A 228 -2.28 34.19 -9.16
N MET A 229 -1.50 33.47 -8.35
CA MET A 229 -2.08 32.51 -7.43
C MET A 229 -2.57 33.18 -6.14
N TYR A 230 -3.89 33.27 -5.97
CA TYR A 230 -4.54 33.66 -4.72
C TYR A 230 -5.54 32.58 -4.30
N LEU A 231 -5.59 32.26 -3.00
CA LEU A 231 -6.50 31.29 -2.40
C LEU A 231 -7.26 31.94 -1.25
N GLU A 232 -8.50 32.33 -1.50
CA GLU A 232 -9.39 32.91 -0.49
C GLU A 232 -10.33 31.83 0.07
N ILE A 233 -10.00 31.29 1.25
CA ILE A 233 -10.81 30.28 1.95
C ILE A 233 -11.30 30.75 3.33
N GLU A 234 -11.09 32.02 3.67
CA GLU A 234 -11.58 32.65 4.91
C GLU A 234 -13.11 32.54 5.07
N ASN A 235 -13.84 32.56 3.95
CA ASN A 235 -15.30 32.47 3.92
C ASN A 235 -15.84 31.05 4.17
N LEU A 236 -14.98 30.03 4.18
CA LEU A 236 -15.36 28.64 4.44
C LEU A 236 -15.47 28.40 5.95
N VAL A 237 -16.49 28.99 6.57
CA VAL A 237 -16.68 29.00 8.03
C VAL A 237 -16.85 27.61 8.65
N ASN A 238 -17.28 26.62 7.87
CA ASN A 238 -17.42 25.23 8.31
C ASN A 238 -16.16 24.39 8.10
N LEU A 239 -15.12 24.94 7.44
CA LEU A 239 -13.90 24.21 7.13
C LEU A 239 -13.12 23.89 8.41
N LYS A 240 -12.88 22.59 8.64
CA LYS A 240 -12.15 22.05 9.80
C LYS A 240 -10.80 21.47 9.42
N ILE A 241 -10.69 20.86 8.25
CA ILE A 241 -9.46 20.21 7.79
C ILE A 241 -9.07 20.79 6.43
N LEU A 242 -7.85 21.33 6.36
CA LEU A 242 -7.24 21.80 5.13
C LEU A 242 -5.93 21.05 4.90
N LYS A 243 -5.83 20.41 3.75
CA LYS A 243 -4.60 19.80 3.26
C LYS A 243 -4.24 20.45 1.94
N ILE A 244 -3.04 20.98 1.85
CA ILE A 244 -2.57 21.71 0.67
C ILE A 244 -1.20 21.17 0.24
N GLY A 245 -1.04 20.86 -1.03
CA GLY A 245 0.25 20.55 -1.63
C GLY A 245 0.46 21.46 -2.81
N MET A 246 1.62 22.09 -2.88
CA MET A 246 2.00 22.96 -3.99
C MET A 246 3.33 22.47 -4.55
N ILE A 247 3.53 22.53 -5.86
CA ILE A 247 4.85 22.27 -6.44
C ILE A 247 5.76 23.47 -6.22
N ASP A 248 5.23 24.67 -6.47
CA ASP A 248 5.96 25.93 -6.36
C ASP A 248 5.74 26.64 -5.03
N SER A 249 6.59 27.63 -4.75
CA SER A 249 6.43 28.48 -3.56
C SER A 249 5.35 29.53 -3.76
N VAL A 250 4.48 29.72 -2.77
CA VAL A 250 3.42 30.73 -2.80
C VAL A 250 3.51 31.59 -1.57
N ASP A 251 3.58 32.91 -1.75
CA ASP A 251 3.66 33.85 -0.63
C ASP A 251 2.44 33.70 0.29
N SER A 252 2.68 33.66 1.60
CA SER A 252 1.62 33.45 2.60
C SER A 252 0.52 34.52 2.55
N SER A 253 0.83 35.76 2.13
CA SER A 253 -0.14 36.83 1.98
C SER A 253 -1.21 36.55 0.92
N LYS A 254 -0.98 35.57 0.03
CA LYS A 254 -1.95 35.16 -0.99
C LYS A 254 -2.86 34.01 -0.55
N ILE A 255 -2.70 33.51 0.68
CA ILE A 255 -3.47 32.38 1.22
C ILE A 255 -4.16 32.82 2.50
N HIS A 256 -5.47 33.03 2.45
CA HIS A 256 -6.26 33.42 3.62
C HIS A 256 -6.97 32.19 4.20
N LEU A 257 -6.55 31.73 5.38
CA LEU A 257 -7.08 30.54 6.03
C LEU A 257 -8.44 30.79 6.69
N SER A 258 -9.27 29.75 6.75
CA SER A 258 -10.53 29.78 7.51
C SER A 258 -10.27 29.97 9.01
N PRO A 259 -11.00 30.85 9.71
CA PRO A 259 -10.79 31.12 11.14
C PRO A 259 -11.13 29.92 12.04
N ASN A 260 -11.89 28.96 11.53
CA ASN A 260 -12.41 27.81 12.28
C ASN A 260 -11.63 26.50 12.04
N LEU A 261 -10.46 26.60 11.41
CA LEU A 261 -9.63 25.48 11.01
C LEU A 261 -9.02 24.77 12.23
N LEU A 262 -9.13 23.45 12.27
CA LEU A 262 -8.62 22.60 13.36
C LEU A 262 -7.37 21.83 12.97
N GLU A 263 -7.27 21.40 11.70
CA GLU A 263 -6.13 20.68 11.12
C GLU A 263 -5.64 21.40 9.85
N TYR A 264 -4.34 21.67 9.83
CA TYR A 264 -3.64 22.17 8.65
C TYR A 264 -2.50 21.22 8.30
N THR A 265 -2.47 20.75 7.05
CA THR A 265 -1.38 19.93 6.51
C THR A 265 -0.86 20.52 5.21
N GLN A 266 0.44 20.72 5.12
CA GLN A 266 1.13 21.13 3.91
C GLN A 266 2.01 19.99 3.41
N HIS A 267 1.62 19.37 2.28
CA HIS A 267 2.31 18.19 1.73
C HIS A 267 3.58 18.52 0.95
N SER A 268 3.63 19.70 0.31
CA SER A 268 4.75 20.11 -0.55
C SER A 268 4.72 21.61 -0.81
N GLY A 269 5.81 22.13 -1.38
CA GLY A 269 5.98 23.55 -1.74
C GLY A 269 6.28 24.39 -0.50
N ALA A 270 7.02 25.50 -0.66
CA ALA A 270 7.28 26.42 0.45
C ALA A 270 6.21 27.52 0.49
N ILE A 271 5.77 27.93 1.68
CA ILE A 271 4.89 29.08 1.86
C ILE A 271 5.67 30.11 2.69
N PRO A 272 6.50 30.95 2.06
CA PRO A 272 7.37 31.87 2.78
C PRO A 272 6.59 33.04 3.39
N ASN A 273 7.31 33.83 4.19
CA ASN A 273 6.85 35.11 4.76
C ASN A 273 5.65 34.99 5.71
N ARG A 274 5.49 33.85 6.38
CA ARG A 274 4.37 33.67 7.31
C ARG A 274 4.58 34.53 8.55
N THR A 275 3.54 35.28 8.89
CA THR A 275 3.49 36.06 10.13
C THR A 275 2.82 35.24 11.23
N THR A 276 3.02 35.65 12.48
CA THR A 276 2.36 35.00 13.63
C THR A 276 0.82 34.97 13.49
N GLU A 277 0.21 35.84 12.70
CA GLU A 277 -1.24 35.86 12.48
C GLU A 277 -1.74 34.89 11.42
N TYR A 278 -0.85 34.34 10.57
CA TYR A 278 -1.18 33.47 9.44
C TYR A 278 -2.04 32.27 9.86
N PHE A 279 -1.68 31.63 10.97
CA PHE A 279 -2.41 30.48 11.49
C PHE A 279 -3.56 30.91 12.42
N PRO A 280 -4.77 30.35 12.25
CA PRO A 280 -5.89 30.63 13.13
C PRO A 280 -5.65 30.00 14.52
N PRO A 281 -6.05 30.66 15.61
CA PRO A 281 -5.78 30.20 16.98
C PRO A 281 -6.54 28.92 17.36
N THR A 282 -7.47 28.47 16.51
CA THR A 282 -8.29 27.26 16.66
C THR A 282 -7.55 25.98 16.28
N LEU A 283 -6.37 26.07 15.64
CA LEU A 283 -5.61 24.88 15.23
C LEU A 283 -5.21 23.99 16.41
N THR A 284 -5.43 22.69 16.20
CA THR A 284 -5.07 21.61 17.12
C THR A 284 -3.99 20.69 16.53
N ILE A 285 -3.92 20.60 15.20
CA ILE A 285 -2.94 19.82 14.44
C ILE A 285 -2.33 20.73 13.36
N LEU A 286 -1.00 20.82 13.35
CA LEU A 286 -0.22 21.56 12.37
C LEU A 286 0.86 20.66 11.78
N ASP A 287 0.84 20.46 10.46
CA ASP A 287 1.85 19.74 9.72
C ASP A 287 2.33 20.61 8.55
N SER A 288 3.57 21.08 8.59
CA SER A 288 4.02 22.12 7.66
C SER A 288 5.53 22.17 7.44
N PHE A 289 5.92 22.76 6.31
CA PHE A 289 7.31 23.10 6.02
C PHE A 289 7.66 24.44 6.65
N PHE A 290 8.75 24.52 7.41
CA PHE A 290 9.26 25.72 8.07
C PHE A 290 10.70 26.00 7.63
N ASP A 291 10.96 27.25 7.26
CA ASP A 291 12.29 27.76 6.97
C ASP A 291 12.86 28.62 8.13
N GLU A 292 14.03 29.22 7.91
CA GLU A 292 14.69 30.05 8.92
C GLU A 292 13.90 31.35 9.24
N ASN A 293 13.23 31.92 8.25
CA ASN A 293 12.42 33.12 8.45
C ASN A 293 11.18 32.79 9.27
N ASP A 294 10.56 31.63 9.05
CA ASP A 294 9.42 31.19 9.83
C ASP A 294 9.74 31.06 11.32
N PHE A 295 10.91 30.49 11.64
CA PHE A 295 11.34 30.33 13.03
C PHE A 295 11.54 31.64 13.78
N THR A 296 11.82 32.74 13.07
CA THR A 296 11.98 34.07 13.66
C THR A 296 10.68 34.87 13.70
N ASN A 297 9.80 34.66 12.71
CA ASN A 297 8.56 35.45 12.54
C ASN A 297 7.31 34.82 13.17
N LEU A 298 7.34 33.52 13.45
CA LEU A 298 6.22 32.77 14.03
C LEU A 298 6.46 32.46 15.50
N SER A 299 5.45 32.78 16.33
CA SER A 299 5.40 32.36 17.73
C SER A 299 4.27 31.35 17.94
N LEU A 300 4.53 30.06 17.64
CA LEU A 300 3.51 29.01 17.75
C LEU A 300 2.96 28.88 19.17
N GLY A 301 3.83 28.99 20.19
CA GLY A 301 3.43 28.82 21.59
C GLY A 301 2.48 29.88 22.13
N THR A 302 2.55 31.11 21.62
CA THR A 302 1.65 32.21 22.03
C THR A 302 0.39 32.25 21.18
N ARG A 303 0.50 31.96 19.88
CA ARG A 303 -0.62 32.05 18.94
C ARG A 303 -1.55 30.85 18.96
N LEU A 304 -1.01 29.64 19.14
CA LEU A 304 -1.76 28.38 18.99
C LEU A 304 -1.90 27.67 20.34
N PRO A 305 -2.69 28.21 21.29
CA PRO A 305 -2.79 27.68 22.64
C PRO A 305 -3.41 26.28 22.72
N HIS A 306 -4.10 25.86 21.66
CA HIS A 306 -4.78 24.57 21.54
C HIS A 306 -3.99 23.53 20.72
N LEU A 307 -2.76 23.86 20.27
CA LEU A 307 -1.97 22.96 19.44
C LEU A 307 -1.51 21.75 20.26
N THR A 308 -1.93 20.55 19.82
CA THR A 308 -1.62 19.27 20.48
C THR A 308 -0.66 18.42 19.66
N SER A 309 -0.68 18.56 18.33
CA SER A 309 0.18 17.82 17.40
C SER A 309 0.87 18.77 16.42
N LEU A 310 2.20 18.63 16.30
CA LEU A 310 3.03 19.45 15.43
C LEU A 310 3.97 18.54 14.62
N SER A 311 3.94 18.71 13.31
CA SER A 311 4.85 18.09 12.36
C SER A 311 5.63 19.19 11.64
N ILE A 312 6.95 19.15 11.77
CA ILE A 312 7.89 20.17 11.29
C ILE A 312 8.72 19.54 10.18
N HIS A 313 8.51 20.00 8.95
CA HIS A 313 9.41 19.71 7.84
C HIS A 313 10.38 20.89 7.67
N THR A 314 11.68 20.69 7.71
CA THR A 314 12.62 21.83 7.63
C THR A 314 13.94 21.48 6.98
N ASP A 315 14.51 22.44 6.27
CA ASP A 315 15.87 22.34 5.73
C ASP A 315 16.85 23.18 6.56
N SER A 316 16.38 23.77 7.67
CA SER A 316 17.10 24.71 8.54
C SER A 316 17.33 24.13 9.93
N VAL A 317 18.14 24.81 10.75
CA VAL A 317 18.33 24.44 12.15
C VAL A 317 17.08 24.87 12.92
N LEU A 318 16.34 23.91 13.48
CA LEU A 318 15.15 24.16 14.29
C LEU A 318 15.53 24.74 15.66
N PRO A 319 15.13 25.98 15.99
CA PRO A 319 15.33 26.54 17.33
C PRO A 319 14.28 25.97 18.29
N MET A 320 14.66 25.73 19.55
CA MET A 320 13.84 24.95 20.49
C MET A 320 12.68 25.73 21.10
N ASP A 321 12.82 27.05 21.22
CA ASP A 321 11.75 27.96 21.65
C ASP A 321 10.60 28.03 20.64
N PHE A 322 10.81 27.51 19.42
CA PHE A 322 9.76 27.34 18.43
C PHE A 322 8.72 26.30 18.82
N ILE A 323 9.12 25.24 19.55
CA ILE A 323 8.24 24.12 19.90
C ILE A 323 7.41 24.50 21.13
N PRO A 324 6.06 24.53 21.05
CA PRO A 324 5.22 24.88 22.19
C PRO A 324 5.40 23.92 23.37
N ALA A 325 5.53 24.46 24.58
CA ALA A 325 5.77 23.67 25.79
C ALA A 325 4.61 22.75 26.23
N ARG A 326 3.42 22.86 25.60
CA ARG A 326 2.23 22.04 25.88
C ARG A 326 1.95 20.98 24.82
N LEU A 327 2.85 20.85 23.84
CA LEU A 327 2.69 19.93 22.72
C LEU A 327 2.74 18.48 23.20
N LYS A 328 1.80 17.64 22.73
CA LYS A 328 1.76 16.20 23.05
C LYS A 328 2.47 15.37 22.01
N THR A 329 2.20 15.61 20.73
CA THR A 329 2.77 14.84 19.62
C THR A 329 3.71 15.72 18.81
N LEU A 330 4.94 15.27 18.58
CA LEU A 330 5.93 15.98 17.78
C LEU A 330 6.50 15.07 16.69
N ARG A 331 6.51 15.57 15.45
CA ARG A 331 7.20 14.94 14.32
C ARG A 331 8.17 15.92 13.71
N ILE A 332 9.40 15.49 13.46
CA ILE A 332 10.43 16.35 12.88
C ILE A 332 11.04 15.63 11.67
N PHE A 333 10.96 16.29 10.52
CA PHE A 333 11.48 15.86 9.25
C PHE A 333 12.48 16.90 8.76
N SER A 334 13.75 16.75 9.14
CA SER A 334 14.81 17.60 8.62
C SER A 334 15.44 16.99 7.37
N LYS A 335 15.47 17.76 6.27
CA LYS A 335 16.28 17.37 5.11
C LYS A 335 17.75 17.55 5.46
N TYR A 336 18.59 16.66 4.93
CA TYR A 336 20.04 16.68 5.10
C TYR A 336 20.56 16.43 6.52
N GLY A 337 19.74 15.88 7.43
CA GLY A 337 20.27 15.40 8.70
C GLY A 337 20.70 16.51 9.68
N LYS A 338 20.22 17.76 9.50
CA LYS A 338 20.69 18.88 10.31
C LYS A 338 20.34 18.67 11.79
N VAL A 339 21.33 18.92 12.64
CA VAL A 339 21.22 18.73 14.10
C VAL A 339 20.29 19.78 14.69
N ILE A 340 19.35 19.32 15.50
CA ILE A 340 18.45 20.18 16.26
C ILE A 340 19.13 20.52 17.58
N LYS A 341 19.25 21.82 17.90
CA LYS A 341 20.00 22.28 19.07
C LYS A 341 19.07 22.57 20.25
N GLY A 342 19.19 21.78 21.32
CA GLY A 342 18.58 22.04 22.63
C GLY A 342 17.68 20.91 23.10
N ARG A 343 16.63 21.22 23.86
CA ARG A 343 15.79 20.22 24.55
C ARG A 343 14.33 20.29 24.11
N ILE A 344 13.78 19.15 23.72
CA ILE A 344 12.35 18.98 23.41
C ILE A 344 11.53 19.07 24.70
N PRO A 345 10.35 19.71 24.71
CA PRO A 345 9.48 19.77 25.88
C PRO A 345 9.16 18.39 26.46
N ASP A 346 9.20 18.25 27.79
CA ASP A 346 8.88 17.00 28.49
C ASP A 346 7.40 16.60 28.40
N SER A 347 6.55 17.43 27.77
CA SER A 347 5.14 17.14 27.48
C SER A 347 4.94 16.24 26.26
N VAL A 348 5.98 16.04 25.44
CA VAL A 348 5.90 15.22 24.23
C VAL A 348 5.91 13.74 24.60
N GLU A 349 4.86 13.03 24.20
CA GLU A 349 4.63 11.61 24.48
C GLU A 349 5.07 10.74 23.29
N PRO A 350 4.50 10.90 22.07
CA PRO A 350 5.08 10.37 20.85
C PRO A 350 5.98 11.38 20.14
N LEU A 351 7.19 10.93 19.81
CA LEU A 351 8.20 11.70 19.09
C LEU A 351 8.66 10.93 17.84
N TYR A 352 8.47 11.55 16.68
CA TYR A 352 9.07 11.09 15.43
C TYR A 352 10.19 12.03 15.01
N SER A 353 11.34 11.49 14.60
CA SER A 353 12.44 12.27 14.05
C SER A 353 13.19 11.50 12.97
N ASN A 354 13.74 12.20 11.99
CA ASN A 354 14.75 11.64 11.08
C ASN A 354 16.17 12.19 11.36
N THR A 355 16.34 12.98 12.43
CA THR A 355 17.64 13.55 12.83
C THR A 355 17.97 13.33 14.31
N PRO A 356 19.26 13.32 14.67
CA PRO A 356 19.69 13.11 16.06
C PRO A 356 19.12 14.20 16.98
N ILE A 357 18.49 13.79 18.07
CA ILE A 357 17.85 14.67 19.05
C ILE A 357 18.01 14.18 20.47
N SER A 358 17.96 15.12 21.43
CA SER A 358 17.83 14.78 22.85
C SER A 358 16.38 14.40 23.15
N LEU A 359 16.18 13.20 23.70
CA LEU A 359 14.85 12.67 24.02
C LEU A 359 14.28 13.34 25.29
N PRO A 360 12.97 13.67 25.32
CA PRO A 360 12.30 14.19 26.51
C PRO A 360 12.18 13.10 27.59
N ARG A 361 12.04 13.52 28.86
CA ARG A 361 12.09 12.59 30.00
C ARG A 361 10.89 11.65 30.10
N ASN A 362 9.73 12.07 29.59
CA ASN A 362 8.48 11.33 29.68
C ASN A 362 8.09 10.68 28.33
N LEU A 363 9.06 10.48 27.43
CA LEU A 363 8.78 9.91 26.12
C LEU A 363 8.29 8.46 26.26
N GLU A 364 7.16 8.15 25.65
CA GLU A 364 6.58 6.79 25.65
C GLU A 364 6.81 6.08 24.31
N GLU A 365 6.72 6.82 23.21
CA GLU A 365 6.95 6.30 21.86
C GLU A 365 8.00 7.13 21.12
N PHE A 366 9.04 6.46 20.62
CA PHE A 366 10.07 7.10 19.80
C PHE A 366 10.13 6.45 18.43
N SER A 367 10.13 7.24 17.36
CA SER A 367 10.30 6.76 15.99
C SER A 367 11.44 7.51 15.32
N PHE A 368 12.52 6.81 15.00
CA PHE A 368 13.69 7.36 14.33
C PHE A 368 13.87 6.73 12.94
N VAL A 369 13.41 7.41 11.90
CA VAL A 369 13.49 6.90 10.52
C VAL A 369 14.41 7.82 9.72
N SER A 370 15.67 7.39 9.54
CA SER A 370 16.64 8.15 8.75
C SER A 370 16.20 8.27 7.29
N ASP A 371 16.38 9.46 6.70
CA ASP A 371 16.14 9.69 5.27
C ASP A 371 17.05 8.77 4.45
N CYS A 372 16.45 8.00 3.55
CA CYS A 372 17.08 6.97 2.73
C CYS A 372 18.18 7.50 1.80
N ASN A 373 18.17 8.80 1.52
CA ASN A 373 19.04 9.39 0.51
C ASN A 373 20.46 9.68 1.04
N GLN A 374 20.68 9.58 2.35
CA GLN A 374 21.97 9.85 2.95
C GLN A 374 22.69 8.53 3.25
N ASN A 375 23.73 8.22 2.46
CA ASN A 375 24.60 7.05 2.66
C ASN A 375 25.42 7.09 3.97
N ILE A 376 25.20 8.10 4.81
CA ILE A 376 25.91 8.31 6.06
C ILE A 376 24.91 8.02 7.16
N SER A 377 25.02 6.85 7.79
CA SER A 377 24.37 6.60 9.07
C SER A 377 25.22 7.27 10.15
N PRO A 378 24.84 8.44 10.69
CA PRO A 378 25.56 9.00 11.82
C PRO A 378 25.54 7.98 12.96
N SER A 379 26.69 7.78 13.62
CA SER A 379 26.74 7.08 14.90
C SER A 379 26.03 7.94 15.93
N VAL A 380 24.72 7.76 16.08
CA VAL A 380 23.93 8.49 17.06
C VAL A 380 23.85 7.64 18.31
N GLU A 381 24.31 8.19 19.43
CA GLU A 381 24.03 7.61 20.75
C GLU A 381 22.83 8.35 21.33
N PHE A 382 21.73 7.64 21.57
CA PHE A 382 20.57 8.19 22.27
C PHE A 382 20.64 7.80 23.75
N ILE A 383 20.31 8.76 24.62
CA ILE A 383 20.02 8.47 26.02
C ILE A 383 18.51 8.27 26.13
N TYR A 384 18.09 7.01 26.30
CA TYR A 384 16.68 6.66 26.34
C TYR A 384 16.06 6.91 27.72
N PRO A 385 14.86 7.51 27.78
CA PRO A 385 14.16 7.67 29.05
C PRO A 385 13.62 6.31 29.53
N PRO A 386 13.50 6.11 30.86
CA PRO A 386 12.97 4.87 31.43
C PRO A 386 11.47 4.68 31.15
N THR A 387 10.77 5.71 30.67
CA THR A 387 9.35 5.66 30.30
C THR A 387 9.12 5.10 28.89
N LEU A 388 10.17 4.83 28.12
CA LEU A 388 10.04 4.43 26.72
C LEU A 388 9.44 3.02 26.61
N ILE A 389 8.27 2.91 25.97
CA ILE A 389 7.51 1.66 25.83
C ILE A 389 7.70 1.07 24.43
N SER A 390 7.70 1.93 23.40
CA SER A 390 7.84 1.55 22.00
C SER A 390 8.94 2.35 21.33
N ILE A 391 9.78 1.67 20.57
CA ILE A 391 10.76 2.31 19.68
C ILE A 391 10.57 1.84 18.26
N GLU A 392 10.60 2.76 17.31
CA GLU A 392 10.60 2.49 15.89
C GLU A 392 11.91 2.99 15.31
N PHE A 393 12.56 2.17 14.50
CA PHE A 393 13.77 2.54 13.83
C PHE A 393 13.74 2.21 12.34
N GLY A 394 14.09 3.21 11.55
CA GLY A 394 14.43 3.03 10.15
C GLY A 394 15.92 2.91 9.95
N ARG A 395 16.35 1.78 9.35
CA ARG A 395 17.67 1.64 8.74
C ARG A 395 18.88 1.80 9.70
N ILE A 396 18.83 1.21 10.89
CA ILE A 396 19.95 1.25 11.85
C ILE A 396 21.15 0.44 11.35
N SER A 397 22.35 0.95 11.62
CA SER A 397 23.58 0.16 11.71
C SER A 397 24.11 0.16 13.15
N ASN A 398 24.30 -1.03 13.74
CA ASN A 398 25.12 -1.29 14.94
C ASN A 398 24.79 -0.50 16.22
N GLN A 399 23.54 -0.10 16.46
CA GLN A 399 23.16 0.58 17.71
C GLN A 399 22.60 -0.40 18.73
N GLU A 400 23.02 -0.26 20.00
CA GLU A 400 22.38 -0.96 21.11
C GLU A 400 20.94 -0.48 21.28
N ILE A 401 19.99 -1.43 21.27
CA ILE A 401 18.57 -1.14 21.48
C ILE A 401 18.31 -1.07 22.99
N PRO A 402 17.60 -0.04 23.49
CA PRO A 402 17.20 0.01 24.89
C PRO A 402 16.20 -1.10 25.25
N SER A 403 16.10 -1.42 26.54
CA SER A 403 15.08 -2.35 27.03
C SER A 403 13.67 -1.76 26.87
N VAL A 404 12.97 -2.13 25.79
CA VAL A 404 11.58 -1.73 25.47
C VAL A 404 10.68 -2.95 25.28
N ASN A 405 9.35 -2.74 25.29
CA ASN A 405 8.36 -3.80 25.09
C ASN A 405 8.02 -4.01 23.61
N GLU A 406 7.92 -2.92 22.84
CA GLU A 406 7.65 -2.95 21.40
C GLU A 406 8.81 -2.35 20.59
N PHE A 407 9.25 -3.08 19.56
CA PHE A 407 10.30 -2.65 18.65
C PHE A 407 9.80 -2.71 17.20
N LYS A 408 9.69 -1.55 16.55
CA LYS A 408 9.32 -1.44 15.13
C LYS A 408 10.58 -1.19 14.31
N TYR A 409 10.70 -1.86 13.17
CA TYR A 409 11.93 -1.93 12.39
C TYR A 409 11.64 -1.82 10.90
N ILE A 410 12.31 -0.89 10.21
CA ILE A 410 12.35 -0.84 8.74
C ILE A 410 13.72 -1.39 8.29
N PRO A 411 13.77 -2.54 7.62
CA PRO A 411 15.02 -3.14 7.18
C PRO A 411 15.73 -2.28 6.13
N SER A 412 17.01 -2.00 6.34
CA SER A 412 17.87 -1.27 5.38
C SER A 412 18.63 -2.17 4.43
N LYS A 413 18.95 -3.38 4.87
CA LYS A 413 19.75 -4.35 4.12
C LYS A 413 18.91 -5.56 3.80
N PHE A 414 19.05 -6.02 2.57
CA PHE A 414 18.58 -7.31 2.12
C PHE A 414 19.71 -7.97 1.34
N THR A 415 19.79 -9.28 1.40
CA THR A 415 20.58 -10.04 0.43
C THR A 415 19.67 -10.38 -0.75
N THR A 416 20.23 -10.57 -1.94
CA THR A 416 19.44 -11.03 -3.08
C THR A 416 19.63 -12.53 -3.25
N PHE A 417 18.53 -13.28 -3.24
CA PHE A 417 18.54 -14.71 -3.54
C PHE A 417 17.55 -14.97 -4.68
N ASN A 418 18.04 -15.39 -5.85
CA ASN A 418 17.19 -15.61 -7.03
C ASN A 418 16.29 -14.41 -7.39
N LYS A 419 16.82 -13.18 -7.33
CA LYS A 419 16.09 -11.90 -7.52
C LYS A 419 15.07 -11.55 -6.41
N ALA A 420 14.95 -12.37 -5.37
CA ALA A 420 14.19 -12.05 -4.17
C ALA A 420 15.04 -11.20 -3.24
N ASN A 421 14.44 -10.19 -2.63
CA ASN A 421 15.06 -9.52 -1.49
C ASN A 421 14.81 -10.37 -0.24
N VAL A 422 15.88 -10.87 0.36
CA VAL A 422 15.87 -11.63 1.60
C VAL A 422 16.19 -10.68 2.74
N TYR A 423 15.18 -10.43 3.57
CA TYR A 423 15.26 -9.62 4.77
C TYR A 423 15.53 -10.52 5.97
N SER A 424 16.53 -10.17 6.76
CA SER A 424 16.83 -10.77 8.07
C SER A 424 17.10 -9.64 9.06
N ILE A 425 16.57 -9.76 10.27
CA ILE A 425 16.79 -8.80 11.37
C ILE A 425 18.19 -8.99 12.00
N VAL A 426 18.81 -10.17 11.84
CA VAL A 426 19.94 -10.60 12.69
C VAL A 426 21.14 -11.17 11.89
N ASP A 427 21.11 -11.19 10.55
CA ASP A 427 22.21 -11.79 9.74
C ASP A 427 23.54 -10.97 9.78
N GLY A 428 23.66 -9.92 10.61
CA GLY A 428 24.91 -9.19 10.86
C GLY A 428 25.50 -9.54 12.24
N GLU A 429 26.78 -9.90 12.28
CA GLU A 429 27.55 -10.27 13.48
C GLU A 429 27.48 -9.22 14.61
N GLY A 430 26.42 -9.26 15.44
CA GLY A 430 26.36 -8.48 16.69
C GLY A 430 25.03 -7.82 17.05
N PHE A 431 23.95 -7.97 16.27
CA PHE A 431 22.66 -7.41 16.69
C PHE A 431 21.97 -8.31 17.73
N ILE A 432 21.98 -7.89 18.99
CA ILE A 432 21.30 -8.60 20.09
C ILE A 432 20.05 -7.79 20.45
N LEU A 433 18.88 -8.37 20.22
CA LEU A 433 17.61 -7.81 20.66
C LEU A 433 17.48 -7.96 22.19
N PRO A 434 17.14 -6.89 22.93
CA PRO A 434 16.84 -6.97 24.36
C PRO A 434 15.77 -8.01 24.67
N LEU A 435 15.97 -8.77 25.76
CA LEU A 435 15.03 -9.79 26.23
C LEU A 435 13.67 -9.24 26.67
N SER A 436 13.54 -7.92 26.83
CA SER A 436 12.30 -7.23 27.18
C SER A 436 11.32 -7.10 26.02
N ILE A 437 11.78 -7.24 24.77
CA ILE A 437 10.94 -7.04 23.59
C ILE A 437 10.01 -8.22 23.41
N THR A 438 8.71 -7.98 23.56
CA THR A 438 7.65 -8.98 23.36
C THR A 438 6.96 -8.84 22.01
N LYS A 439 7.01 -7.65 21.40
CA LYS A 439 6.39 -7.38 20.09
C LYS A 439 7.38 -6.74 19.13
N ILE A 440 7.50 -7.32 17.93
CA ILE A 440 8.23 -6.72 16.82
C ILE A 440 7.30 -6.39 15.67
N THR A 441 7.41 -5.16 15.13
CA THR A 441 6.74 -4.76 13.90
C THR A 441 7.77 -4.47 12.81
N VAL A 442 7.82 -5.29 11.76
CA VAL A 442 8.70 -5.08 10.61
C VAL A 442 7.93 -4.35 9.52
N LYS A 443 8.36 -3.13 9.19
CA LYS A 443 7.80 -2.35 8.10
C LYS A 443 8.61 -2.55 6.83
N ILE A 444 8.04 -3.23 5.85
CA ILE A 444 8.70 -3.50 4.57
C ILE A 444 8.19 -2.50 3.52
N GLU A 445 9.08 -1.61 3.10
CA GLU A 445 8.86 -0.75 1.95
C GLU A 445 8.98 -1.59 0.67
N PHE A 446 7.84 -2.02 0.13
CA PHE A 446 7.82 -2.76 -1.13
C PHE A 446 7.89 -1.80 -2.32
N ASP A 447 8.94 -1.93 -3.13
CA ASP A 447 9.02 -1.30 -4.44
C ASP A 447 8.45 -2.22 -5.52
N PRO A 448 7.21 -1.98 -6.00
CA PRO A 448 6.56 -2.82 -6.98
C PRO A 448 7.27 -2.85 -8.34
N LEU A 449 8.19 -1.93 -8.60
CA LEU A 449 8.94 -1.88 -9.87
C LEU A 449 10.17 -2.80 -9.86
N ASN A 450 10.77 -3.02 -8.69
CA ASN A 450 12.09 -3.64 -8.57
C ASN A 450 12.08 -5.02 -7.91
N SER A 451 10.97 -5.45 -7.31
CA SER A 451 10.93 -6.73 -6.60
C SER A 451 9.64 -7.49 -6.90
N GLU A 452 9.79 -8.72 -7.39
CA GLU A 452 8.65 -9.61 -7.67
C GLU A 452 8.11 -10.26 -6.38
N PHE A 453 8.99 -10.50 -5.40
CA PHE A 453 8.67 -11.09 -4.10
C PHE A 453 9.77 -10.78 -3.07
N PHE A 454 9.43 -10.92 -1.79
CA PHE A 454 10.38 -10.82 -0.67
C PHE A 454 10.36 -12.10 0.16
N ILE A 455 11.49 -12.36 0.83
CA ILE A 455 11.65 -13.48 1.77
C ILE A 455 12.01 -12.87 3.12
N PHE A 456 11.33 -13.29 4.18
CA PHE A 456 11.63 -12.86 5.54
C PHE A 456 12.05 -14.07 6.38
N ARG A 457 13.27 -14.05 6.92
CA ARG A 457 13.82 -15.13 7.74
C ARG A 457 13.42 -14.97 9.21
N LEU A 458 12.80 -16.00 9.78
CA LEU A 458 12.27 -16.01 11.15
C LEU A 458 13.15 -16.76 12.16
N ASP A 459 14.10 -17.55 11.69
CA ASP A 459 14.85 -18.50 12.51
C ASP A 459 15.62 -17.81 13.65
N HIS A 460 16.32 -16.70 13.36
CA HIS A 460 17.00 -15.93 14.40
C HIS A 460 16.02 -15.27 15.39
N LEU A 461 14.90 -14.75 14.88
CA LEU A 461 13.87 -14.11 15.69
C LEU A 461 13.28 -15.11 16.69
N ILE A 462 12.95 -16.30 16.20
CA ILE A 462 12.32 -17.36 16.95
C ILE A 462 13.27 -17.93 18.01
N ASN A 463 14.54 -18.15 17.66
CA ASN A 463 15.48 -18.88 18.52
C ASN A 463 16.22 -18.00 19.54
N GLN A 464 16.37 -16.69 19.29
CA GLN A 464 17.28 -15.83 20.07
C GLN A 464 16.57 -14.72 20.86
N THR A 465 15.23 -14.73 20.90
CA THR A 465 14.45 -13.64 21.51
C THR A 465 13.28 -14.16 22.33
N ASN A 466 12.66 -13.26 23.11
CA ASN A 466 11.41 -13.50 23.84
C ASN A 466 10.18 -12.92 23.11
N ILE A 467 10.25 -12.75 21.79
CA ILE A 467 9.18 -12.13 21.02
C ILE A 467 7.99 -13.07 20.94
N ASP A 468 6.83 -12.59 21.37
CA ASP A 468 5.55 -13.30 21.34
C ASP A 468 4.67 -12.88 20.17
N GLN A 469 4.91 -11.70 19.60
CA GLN A 469 4.15 -11.18 18.46
C GLN A 469 5.08 -10.58 17.41
N LEU A 470 4.96 -11.05 16.18
CA LEU A 470 5.56 -10.46 15.00
C LEU A 470 4.47 -9.89 14.10
N VAL A 471 4.58 -8.61 13.77
CA VAL A 471 3.77 -7.94 12.76
C VAL A 471 4.69 -7.61 11.59
N ILE A 472 4.34 -8.02 10.38
CA ILE A 472 5.00 -7.58 9.15
C ILE A 472 4.01 -6.66 8.44
N ASP A 473 4.30 -5.37 8.47
CA ASP A 473 3.55 -4.30 7.81
C ASP A 473 4.19 -4.04 6.45
N ILE A 474 3.51 -4.45 5.39
CA ILE A 474 3.88 -4.18 4.00
C ILE A 474 2.90 -3.14 3.52
N THR A 475 3.30 -2.19 2.69
CA THR A 475 2.62 -0.94 2.26
C THR A 475 1.08 -0.91 2.14
N ARG A 476 0.38 -2.06 2.07
CA ARG A 476 -1.09 -2.20 2.06
C ARG A 476 -1.64 -3.43 2.81
N THR A 477 -0.80 -4.24 3.45
CA THR A 477 -1.17 -5.50 4.07
C THR A 477 -0.38 -5.74 5.34
N ASN A 478 -1.08 -6.11 6.40
CA ASN A 478 -0.46 -6.53 7.65
C ASN A 478 -0.52 -8.05 7.75
N PHE A 479 0.62 -8.64 8.09
CA PHE A 479 0.74 -10.05 8.40
C PHE A 479 1.13 -10.20 9.86
N GLN A 480 0.29 -10.82 10.66
CA GLN A 480 0.55 -11.02 12.08
C GLN A 480 0.79 -12.51 12.39
N VAL A 481 1.86 -12.76 13.13
CA VAL A 481 2.21 -14.07 13.68
C VAL A 481 2.36 -13.97 15.18
N ASP A 482 1.60 -14.79 15.89
CA ASP A 482 1.79 -15.00 17.32
C ASP A 482 2.75 -16.18 17.50
N ILE A 483 3.85 -15.95 18.21
CA ILE A 483 4.89 -16.94 18.51
C ILE A 483 4.67 -17.45 19.93
N ARG A 484 4.45 -18.75 20.10
CA ARG A 484 4.27 -19.39 21.40
C ARG A 484 5.38 -20.39 21.64
N ARG A 485 6.14 -20.17 22.71
CA ARG A 485 7.13 -21.15 23.21
C ARG A 485 6.37 -22.21 24.01
N LEU A 486 6.52 -23.47 23.64
CA LEU A 486 5.82 -24.59 24.27
C LEU A 486 6.58 -25.13 25.49
N ASP A 487 7.85 -24.77 25.63
CA ASP A 487 8.67 -25.06 26.80
C ASP A 487 9.55 -23.86 27.20
N PRO A 488 10.03 -23.80 28.45
CA PRO A 488 10.85 -22.70 28.96
C PRO A 488 12.25 -22.61 28.34
N GLU A 489 12.72 -23.68 27.69
CA GLU A 489 14.05 -23.76 27.08
C GLU A 489 14.06 -23.31 25.61
N ASN A 490 12.89 -22.91 25.07
CA ASN A 490 12.69 -22.55 23.67
C ASN A 490 13.00 -23.67 22.68
N ASN A 491 12.96 -24.93 23.12
CA ASN A 491 13.27 -26.09 22.27
C ASN A 491 12.11 -26.45 21.33
N ASN A 492 10.87 -26.14 21.74
CA ASN A 492 9.66 -26.35 20.96
C ASN A 492 8.91 -25.02 20.82
N ILE A 493 8.73 -24.56 19.59
CA ILE A 493 8.07 -23.29 19.29
C ILE A 493 6.91 -23.55 18.33
N GLY A 494 5.74 -23.05 18.68
CA GLY A 494 4.55 -23.05 17.84
C GLY A 494 4.28 -21.64 17.31
N CYS A 495 4.04 -21.52 16.01
CA CYS A 495 3.61 -20.26 15.39
C CYS A 495 2.13 -20.34 15.01
N CYS A 496 1.35 -19.33 15.38
CA CYS A 496 -0.04 -19.19 15.00
C CYS A 496 -0.20 -17.94 14.13
N ILE A 497 -0.63 -18.11 12.88
CA ILE A 497 -0.99 -16.98 12.02
C ILE A 497 -2.40 -16.57 12.39
N THR A 498 -2.52 -15.37 12.95
CA THR A 498 -3.79 -14.85 13.44
C THR A 498 -4.54 -14.04 12.39
N GLU A 499 -3.81 -13.31 11.53
CA GLU A 499 -4.46 -12.43 10.57
C GLU A 499 -3.64 -12.21 9.29
N VAL A 500 -4.32 -12.25 8.14
CA VAL A 500 -3.83 -11.79 6.84
C VAL A 500 -4.84 -10.77 6.32
N ILE A 501 -4.58 -9.49 6.56
CA ILE A 501 -5.47 -8.42 6.09
C ILE A 501 -4.97 -7.91 4.74
N GLY A 502 -5.71 -8.21 3.68
CA GLY A 502 -5.53 -7.64 2.34
C GLY A 502 -5.46 -8.70 1.23
N GLY A 503 -6.32 -8.57 0.22
CA GLY A 503 -6.42 -9.53 -0.88
C GLY A 503 -5.25 -9.44 -1.86
N TRP A 504 -4.30 -10.36 -1.78
CA TRP A 504 -3.34 -10.64 -2.83
C TRP A 504 -3.73 -11.93 -3.58
N PRO A 505 -3.65 -11.98 -4.94
CA PRO A 505 -4.11 -13.14 -5.71
C PRO A 505 -3.29 -14.44 -5.53
N SER A 506 -2.15 -14.41 -4.83
CA SER A 506 -1.20 -15.54 -4.79
C SER A 506 -0.29 -15.56 -3.55
N MET A 507 -0.86 -15.62 -2.35
CA MET A 507 -0.11 -16.03 -1.15
C MET A 507 -0.09 -17.57 -1.05
N LYS A 508 1.09 -18.19 -1.09
CA LYS A 508 1.31 -19.63 -0.93
C LYS A 508 2.12 -19.93 0.33
N LEU A 509 1.43 -20.19 1.44
CA LEU A 509 2.08 -20.76 2.63
C LEU A 509 2.51 -22.20 2.33
N SER A 510 3.82 -22.46 2.33
CA SER A 510 4.36 -23.82 2.35
C SER A 510 4.75 -24.16 3.78
N ASN A 511 4.32 -25.34 4.26
CA ASN A 511 4.57 -25.89 5.61
C ASN A 511 3.82 -25.28 6.81
N LEU A 512 2.49 -25.11 6.72
CA LEU A 512 1.64 -25.03 7.91
C LEU A 512 0.42 -25.94 7.75
N SER A 513 0.15 -26.80 8.73
CA SER A 513 -0.82 -27.89 8.65
C SER A 513 -2.30 -27.49 8.74
N SER A 514 -2.65 -26.20 8.67
CA SER A 514 -4.06 -25.76 8.71
C SER A 514 -4.28 -24.29 8.32
N VAL A 515 -4.87 -24.01 7.14
CA VAL A 515 -5.52 -22.73 6.77
C VAL A 515 -6.72 -23.03 5.85
N THR A 516 -7.86 -22.34 6.04
CA THR A 516 -9.19 -22.76 5.51
C THR A 516 -9.93 -21.79 4.55
N SER A 517 -9.37 -20.70 4.02
CA SER A 517 -10.07 -19.88 2.98
C SER A 517 -9.19 -18.83 2.27
N LEU A 518 -9.45 -18.54 0.97
CA LEU A 518 -8.86 -17.47 0.14
C LEU A 518 -9.84 -17.05 -0.98
N ASP A 519 -10.13 -15.75 -1.15
CA ASP A 519 -11.01 -15.16 -2.19
C ASP A 519 -10.25 -14.25 -3.18
N VAL A 520 -10.65 -14.24 -4.48
CA VAL A 520 -10.01 -13.45 -5.56
C VAL A 520 -11.05 -12.86 -6.55
N PHE A 521 -10.96 -11.56 -6.91
CA PHE A 521 -11.84 -10.82 -7.86
C PHE A 521 -11.18 -10.52 -9.24
N ARG A 522 -11.99 -10.25 -10.29
CA ARG A 522 -11.56 -9.88 -11.69
C ARG A 522 -12.32 -8.65 -12.27
N PRO A 523 -11.72 -7.84 -13.18
CA PRO A 523 -12.33 -6.64 -13.79
C PRO A 523 -13.22 -6.89 -15.04
N ILE A 524 -14.13 -5.94 -15.37
CA ILE A 524 -15.13 -5.96 -16.47
C ILE A 524 -15.06 -4.69 -17.34
N ASN A 525 -15.15 -4.80 -18.67
CA ASN A 525 -15.21 -3.66 -19.62
C ASN A 525 -16.67 -3.28 -19.96
N ILE A 526 -17.00 -1.98 -20.06
CA ILE A 526 -18.36 -1.50 -20.35
C ILE A 526 -18.38 -0.46 -21.49
N GLY A 527 -19.29 -0.63 -22.46
CA GLY A 527 -19.54 0.31 -23.57
C GLY A 527 -20.42 1.52 -23.19
N PRO A 528 -20.91 2.32 -24.16
CA PRO A 528 -21.72 3.51 -23.87
C PRO A 528 -22.99 3.17 -23.07
N LEU A 529 -23.20 3.88 -21.97
CA LEU A 529 -24.19 3.52 -20.94
C LEU A 529 -25.62 3.96 -21.31
N SER A 530 -26.58 3.07 -21.08
CA SER A 530 -28.03 3.33 -21.15
C SER A 530 -28.48 4.24 -19.97
N GLU A 531 -29.56 5.02 -20.10
CA GLU A 531 -30.12 5.76 -18.94
C GLU A 531 -30.59 4.80 -17.83
N LYS A 532 -30.94 3.57 -18.21
CA LYS A 532 -31.30 2.49 -17.28
C LYS A 532 -30.09 1.81 -16.63
N PHE A 533 -28.88 2.29 -16.90
CA PHE A 533 -27.66 1.64 -16.41
C PHE A 533 -27.43 1.93 -14.93
N PHE A 534 -27.71 3.15 -14.48
CA PHE A 534 -27.55 3.48 -13.07
C PHE A 534 -28.80 3.09 -12.28
N PRO A 535 -28.65 2.36 -11.16
CA PRO A 535 -29.75 2.14 -10.23
C PRO A 535 -30.33 3.47 -9.76
N ILE A 536 -31.65 3.52 -9.57
CA ILE A 536 -32.37 4.72 -9.07
C ILE A 536 -31.84 5.15 -7.68
N ASN A 537 -31.29 4.21 -6.91
CA ASN A 537 -30.77 4.44 -5.56
C ASN A 537 -29.24 4.48 -5.50
N LEU A 538 -28.56 4.77 -6.61
CA LEU A 538 -27.11 4.86 -6.62
C LEU A 538 -26.64 6.05 -5.78
N LYS A 539 -25.87 5.78 -4.72
CA LYS A 539 -25.29 6.79 -3.82
C LYS A 539 -23.81 7.03 -4.05
N GLU A 540 -23.06 5.99 -4.40
CA GLU A 540 -21.61 6.07 -4.58
C GLU A 540 -21.22 5.65 -6.00
N LEU A 541 -20.31 6.42 -6.61
CA LEU A 541 -19.79 6.14 -7.93
C LEU A 541 -18.28 6.39 -7.99
N THR A 542 -17.54 5.36 -8.38
CA THR A 542 -16.08 5.44 -8.53
C THR A 542 -15.69 5.14 -9.98
N PHE A 543 -14.95 6.07 -10.56
CA PHE A 543 -14.40 5.96 -11.91
C PHE A 543 -12.89 5.70 -11.83
N TYR A 544 -12.41 4.73 -12.59
CA TYR A 544 -10.98 4.51 -12.80
C TYR A 544 -10.65 4.78 -14.26
N PHE A 545 -9.74 5.71 -14.50
CA PHE A 545 -9.19 6.01 -15.82
C PHE A 545 -7.80 5.41 -15.93
N TRP A 546 -7.62 4.55 -16.92
CA TRP A 546 -6.34 3.96 -17.27
C TRP A 546 -5.97 4.35 -18.69
N THR A 547 -4.71 4.74 -18.89
CA THR A 547 -4.11 4.91 -20.22
C THR A 547 -3.05 3.85 -20.42
N GLU A 548 -3.25 2.96 -21.39
CA GLU A 548 -2.12 2.20 -21.92
C GLU A 548 -1.25 3.17 -22.69
N LYS A 549 0.06 3.15 -22.43
CA LYS A 549 1.05 4.20 -22.75
C LYS A 549 1.13 4.68 -24.21
N TYR A 550 0.29 4.22 -25.14
CA TYR A 550 0.18 4.69 -26.52
C TYR A 550 -1.23 4.65 -27.13
N TYR A 551 -2.30 4.49 -26.34
CA TYR A 551 -3.69 4.50 -26.86
C TYR A 551 -4.65 5.24 -25.92
N LYS A 552 -5.76 5.73 -26.52
CA LYS A 552 -6.84 6.52 -25.89
C LYS A 552 -7.25 5.99 -24.49
N PRO A 553 -7.71 6.86 -23.59
CA PRO A 553 -8.13 6.48 -22.24
C PRO A 553 -9.25 5.45 -22.25
N TRP A 554 -9.17 4.47 -21.35
CA TRP A 554 -10.23 3.51 -21.04
C TRP A 554 -10.94 3.96 -19.76
N ILE A 555 -12.26 3.75 -19.70
CA ILE A 555 -13.09 4.06 -18.52
C ILE A 555 -13.53 2.75 -17.90
N LEU A 556 -13.15 2.53 -16.64
CA LEU A 556 -13.63 1.40 -15.83
C LEU A 556 -14.56 1.95 -14.74
N TYR A 557 -15.72 1.32 -14.59
CA TYR A 557 -16.73 1.70 -13.59
C TYR A 557 -16.76 0.68 -12.47
N SER A 558 -16.83 1.15 -11.22
CA SER A 558 -17.20 0.33 -10.07
C SER A 558 -18.44 0.94 -9.43
N THR A 559 -19.44 0.10 -9.14
CA THR A 559 -20.67 0.51 -8.45
C THR A 559 -20.85 -0.31 -7.19
N THR A 560 -20.96 0.36 -6.04
CA THR A 560 -21.41 -0.23 -4.79
C THR A 560 -22.93 -0.08 -4.69
N ILE A 561 -23.65 -1.19 -4.60
CA ILE A 561 -25.10 -1.19 -4.36
C ILE A 561 -25.29 -1.40 -2.86
N GLU A 562 -25.83 -0.40 -2.17
CA GLU A 562 -26.41 -0.61 -0.83
C GLU A 562 -27.79 -1.26 -1.04
N SER A 563 -27.96 -2.46 -0.47
CA SER A 563 -29.17 -3.30 -0.55
C SER A 563 -30.36 -2.72 0.21
#